data_AF-A0A537PMA1-F1
#
_entry.id   AF-A0A537PMA1-F1
#
_cell.length_a   1.000
_cell.length_b   1.000
_cell.length_c   1.000
_cell.angle_alpha   90.00
_cell.angle_beta   90.00
_cell.angle_gamma   90.00
#
_symmetry.space_group_name_H-M   'P 1'
#
loop_
_entity.id
_entity.type
_entity.pdbx_description
1 polymer ?
#
loop_
_entity_poly.entity_id
_entity_poly.type
_entity_poly.pdbx_seq_one_letter_code
_entity_poly.pdbx_strand_id
1 'polypeptide(L)'
;MLSNTLDIALRFKTNTWRGGFMTNYYARNIYVPNGVSASNGVITIDYFYSADATDRPQDAGPFRPFTDKIYISNLIVPGGSSRYAFNLRGFSPANTPLDPAHGSVTINDPIGLVRVSDSTINGVTSPVDVVQAVDLHLSNVTRNGILLPDQ
;
A
#
# COMPACT_ATOMS: atom_id res chain seq x y z
N MET A 1 -8.96 -23.36 -16.95
CA MET A 1 -9.22 -22.51 -15.76
C MET A 1 -9.18 -21.06 -16.21
N LEU A 2 -10.28 -20.33 -16.05
CA LEU A 2 -10.25 -18.87 -16.24
C LEU A 2 -9.56 -18.28 -15.01
N SER A 3 -8.44 -17.57 -15.18
CA SER A 3 -7.78 -16.89 -14.08
C SER A 3 -8.59 -15.66 -13.68
N ASN A 4 -9.39 -15.79 -12.62
CA ASN A 4 -10.07 -14.65 -12.00
C ASN A 4 -9.07 -13.91 -11.09
N THR A 5 -8.09 -13.27 -11.70
CA THR A 5 -6.99 -12.60 -10.99
C THR A 5 -7.11 -11.10 -11.18
N LEU A 6 -7.32 -10.38 -10.09
CA LEU A 6 -6.94 -8.98 -10.00
C LEU A 6 -5.50 -8.92 -9.50
N ASP A 7 -4.75 -7.88 -9.89
CA ASP A 7 -3.41 -7.72 -9.31
C ASP A 7 -3.53 -7.21 -7.86
N ILE A 8 -4.34 -6.16 -7.66
CA ILE A 8 -4.56 -5.43 -6.40
C ILE A 8 -6.00 -4.92 -6.38
N ALA A 9 -6.69 -4.93 -5.23
CA ALA A 9 -8.06 -4.41 -5.11
C ALA A 9 -8.10 -2.88 -5.03
N LEU A 10 -7.26 -2.28 -4.19
CA LEU A 10 -7.08 -0.83 -4.09
C LEU A 10 -5.60 -0.48 -4.26
N ARG A 11 -5.27 0.25 -5.34
CA ARG A 11 -3.89 0.58 -5.69
C ARG A 11 -3.66 2.08 -5.82
N PHE A 12 -2.73 2.59 -5.04
CA PHE A 12 -2.14 3.91 -5.19
C PHE A 12 -0.66 3.73 -5.53
N LYS A 13 -0.17 4.46 -6.54
CA LYS A 13 1.19 4.30 -7.02
C LYS A 13 1.78 5.65 -7.38
N THR A 14 3.02 5.87 -6.97
CA THR A 14 3.78 7.06 -7.31
C THR A 14 5.27 6.72 -7.25
N ASN A 15 6.11 7.71 -7.54
CA ASN A 15 7.56 7.65 -7.40
C ASN A 15 8.13 9.08 -7.42
N THR A 16 9.42 9.18 -7.20
CA THR A 16 10.17 10.46 -7.18
C THR A 16 10.22 11.18 -8.53
N TRP A 17 9.82 10.53 -9.63
CA TRP A 17 9.68 11.18 -10.96
C TRP A 17 8.30 11.79 -11.20
N ARG A 18 7.33 11.56 -10.30
CA ARG A 18 5.98 12.15 -10.41
C ARG A 18 5.82 13.40 -9.56
N GLY A 19 6.31 13.37 -8.32
CA GLY A 19 5.92 14.35 -7.32
C GLY A 19 4.39 14.35 -7.10
N GLY A 20 3.83 15.54 -6.86
CA GLY A 20 2.38 15.73 -6.73
C GLY A 20 1.80 15.13 -5.46
N PHE A 21 0.47 15.08 -5.39
CA PHE A 21 -0.25 14.61 -4.20
C PHE A 21 -1.41 13.67 -4.50
N MET A 22 -1.63 12.71 -3.59
CA MET A 22 -2.82 11.87 -3.50
C MET A 22 -3.41 12.01 -2.10
N THR A 23 -4.45 12.83 -1.91
CA THR A 23 -5.03 13.06 -0.58
C THR A 23 -6.55 13.10 -0.60
N ASN A 24 -7.16 12.76 0.54
CA ASN A 24 -8.62 12.76 0.76
C ASN A 24 -9.36 11.74 -0.13
N TYR A 25 -8.85 10.51 -0.17
CA TYR A 25 -9.51 9.41 -0.88
C TYR A 25 -10.39 8.61 0.06
N TYR A 26 -11.58 8.25 -0.42
CA TYR A 26 -12.56 7.49 0.33
C TYR A 26 -13.02 6.28 -0.48
N ALA A 27 -12.70 5.08 -0.01
CA ALA A 27 -13.14 3.81 -0.56
C ALA A 27 -14.10 3.16 0.43
N ARG A 28 -15.36 2.97 0.05
CA ARG A 28 -16.41 2.52 0.96
C ARG A 28 -17.28 1.44 0.33
N ASN A 29 -17.70 0.47 1.12
CA ASN A 29 -18.66 -0.56 0.71
C ASN A 29 -18.19 -1.33 -0.53
N ILE A 30 -16.94 -1.79 -0.50
CA ILE A 30 -16.32 -2.51 -1.62
C ILE A 30 -16.38 -4.00 -1.32
N TYR A 31 -16.87 -4.77 -2.28
CA TYR A 31 -16.87 -6.22 -2.23
C TYR A 31 -16.00 -6.77 -3.36
N VAL A 32 -14.93 -7.48 -3.01
CA VAL A 32 -14.13 -8.26 -3.97
C VAL A 32 -14.77 -9.64 -4.09
N PRO A 33 -15.15 -10.09 -5.30
CA PRO A 33 -15.81 -11.38 -5.45
C PRO A 33 -14.96 -12.56 -4.95
N ASN A 34 -15.62 -13.57 -4.38
CA ASN A 34 -14.95 -14.76 -3.87
C ASN A 34 -14.14 -15.47 -4.97
N GLY A 35 -12.94 -15.92 -4.61
CA GLY A 35 -12.03 -16.60 -5.53
C GLY A 35 -11.24 -15.64 -6.44
N VAL A 36 -11.48 -14.33 -6.34
CA VAL A 36 -10.62 -13.34 -7.01
C VAL A 36 -9.35 -13.16 -6.21
N SER A 37 -8.23 -13.53 -6.81
CA SER A 37 -6.91 -13.34 -6.18
C SER A 37 -6.44 -11.90 -6.36
N ALA A 38 -5.71 -11.36 -5.38
CA ALA A 38 -5.01 -10.08 -5.42
C ALA A 38 -3.51 -10.36 -5.24
N SER A 39 -2.84 -10.73 -6.33
CA SER A 39 -1.52 -11.39 -6.34
C SER A 39 -0.43 -10.72 -5.50
N ASN A 40 -0.47 -9.39 -5.33
CA ASN A 40 0.52 -8.68 -4.53
C ASN A 40 -0.04 -8.24 -3.16
N GLY A 41 -1.15 -7.51 -3.15
CA GLY A 41 -1.79 -7.08 -1.92
C GLY A 41 -3.20 -6.59 -2.14
N VAL A 42 -4.05 -6.70 -1.13
CA VAL A 42 -5.43 -6.20 -1.23
C VAL A 42 -5.44 -4.67 -1.28
N ILE A 43 -4.75 -4.02 -0.33
CA ILE A 43 -4.52 -2.57 -0.32
C ILE A 43 -3.04 -2.33 -0.56
N THR A 44 -2.72 -1.61 -1.64
CA THR A 44 -1.33 -1.27 -1.99
C THR A 44 -1.17 0.24 -2.15
N ILE A 45 -0.20 0.80 -1.44
CA ILE A 45 0.33 2.14 -1.68
C ILE A 45 1.84 1.98 -1.86
N ASP A 46 2.34 2.23 -3.06
CA ASP A 46 3.72 1.93 -3.42
C ASP A 46 4.40 3.14 -4.06
N TYR A 47 5.36 3.71 -3.34
CA TYR A 47 6.22 4.79 -3.83
C TYR A 47 7.38 4.28 -4.69
N PHE A 48 7.64 2.98 -4.70
CA PHE A 48 8.74 2.35 -5.45
C PHE A 48 8.28 1.90 -6.84
N TYR A 49 7.24 2.53 -7.39
CA TYR A 49 6.65 2.07 -8.63
C TYR A 49 7.57 2.35 -9.83
N SER A 50 7.98 1.28 -10.52
CA SER A 50 8.79 1.31 -11.75
C SER A 50 10.16 1.95 -11.57
N ALA A 51 10.25 3.29 -11.62
CA ALA A 51 11.52 4.01 -11.64
C ALA A 51 12.31 3.79 -10.34
N ASP A 52 11.63 3.71 -9.20
CA ASP A 52 12.30 3.56 -7.90
C ASP A 52 12.30 2.09 -7.41
N ALA A 53 11.95 1.13 -8.27
CA ALA A 53 11.65 -0.26 -7.89
C ALA A 53 12.87 -1.08 -7.41
N THR A 54 14.07 -0.60 -7.69
CA THR A 54 15.33 -1.28 -7.37
C THR A 54 15.86 -0.91 -5.97
N ASP A 55 15.14 -0.03 -5.25
CA ASP A 55 15.61 0.67 -4.05
C ASP A 55 16.98 1.37 -4.28
N ARG A 56 17.40 1.56 -5.55
CA ARG A 56 18.72 2.09 -5.87
C ARG A 56 18.73 3.60 -5.91
N PRO A 57 19.61 4.22 -5.12
CA PRO A 57 20.01 5.62 -5.21
C PRO A 57 19.77 6.35 -6.54
N GLN A 58 20.47 5.90 -7.59
CA GLN A 58 20.52 6.59 -8.87
C GLN A 58 19.22 6.57 -9.69
N ASP A 59 18.24 5.75 -9.30
CA ASP A 59 17.00 5.62 -10.06
C ASP A 59 15.95 6.64 -9.59
N ALA A 60 16.21 7.36 -8.49
CA ALA A 60 15.37 8.41 -7.96
C ALA A 60 15.37 9.68 -8.85
N GLY A 61 14.19 10.29 -8.96
CA GLY A 61 13.95 11.58 -9.58
C GLY A 61 13.93 12.74 -8.56
N PRO A 62 13.84 13.99 -9.06
CA PRO A 62 14.00 15.17 -8.21
C PRO A 62 12.74 15.58 -7.43
N PHE A 63 11.62 14.88 -7.58
CA PHE A 63 10.33 15.30 -7.01
C PHE A 63 9.93 14.46 -5.79
N ARG A 64 9.22 15.10 -4.85
CA ARG A 64 8.79 14.49 -3.59
C ARG A 64 7.28 14.19 -3.67
N PRO A 65 6.85 12.92 -3.75
CA PRO A 65 5.44 12.58 -3.78
C PRO A 65 4.81 12.68 -2.39
N PHE A 66 3.55 13.08 -2.33
CA PHE A 66 2.80 13.17 -1.08
C PHE A 66 1.51 12.34 -1.14
N THR A 67 1.26 11.51 -0.12
CA THR A 67 0.03 10.72 0.00
C THR A 67 -0.42 10.81 1.44
N ASP A 68 -1.67 11.18 1.67
CA ASP A 68 -2.22 11.38 3.01
C ASP A 68 -3.74 11.19 2.99
N LYS A 69 -4.37 10.98 4.15
CA LYS A 69 -5.84 10.94 4.30
C LYS A 69 -6.51 9.97 3.32
N ILE A 70 -6.09 8.71 3.39
CA ILE A 70 -6.71 7.58 2.68
C ILE A 70 -7.65 6.87 3.66
N TYR A 71 -8.93 6.81 3.32
CA TYR A 71 -9.96 6.22 4.18
C TYR A 71 -10.61 5.05 3.46
N ILE A 72 -10.55 3.88 4.09
CA ILE A 72 -11.13 2.64 3.58
C ILE A 72 -12.08 2.11 4.65
N SER A 73 -13.33 1.85 4.29
CA SER A 73 -14.31 1.32 5.24
C SER A 73 -15.20 0.29 4.58
N ASN A 74 -15.54 -0.79 5.29
CA ASN A 74 -16.40 -1.85 4.76
C ASN A 74 -15.87 -2.42 3.43
N LEU A 75 -14.58 -2.80 3.44
CA LEU A 75 -13.95 -3.60 2.38
C LEU A 75 -14.08 -5.08 2.74
N ILE A 76 -14.73 -5.85 1.87
CA ILE A 76 -14.96 -7.28 2.06
C ILE A 76 -14.25 -8.06 0.96
N VAL A 77 -13.25 -8.84 1.35
CA VAL A 77 -12.55 -9.82 0.52
C VAL A 77 -12.77 -11.19 1.17
N PRO A 78 -13.78 -11.96 0.75
CA PRO A 78 -14.22 -13.17 1.45
C PRO A 78 -13.26 -14.35 1.24
N GLY A 79 -12.45 -14.34 0.17
CA GLY A 79 -11.52 -15.40 -0.18
C GLY A 79 -10.87 -15.18 -1.55
N GLY A 80 -9.93 -16.05 -1.89
CA GLY A 80 -8.98 -15.87 -2.99
C GLY A 80 -7.56 -16.10 -2.48
N SER A 81 -6.54 -15.70 -3.25
CA SER A 81 -5.17 -15.65 -2.78
C SER A 81 -4.61 -14.23 -2.90
N SER A 82 -4.12 -13.69 -1.80
CA SER A 82 -3.33 -12.46 -1.80
C SER A 82 -2.07 -12.66 -0.99
N ARG A 83 -0.96 -12.06 -1.42
CA ARG A 83 0.27 -12.15 -0.63
C ARG A 83 0.12 -11.35 0.68
N TYR A 84 -0.42 -10.14 0.61
CA TYR A 84 -0.56 -9.24 1.77
C TYR A 84 -1.98 -8.69 1.90
N ALA A 85 -2.45 -8.42 3.13
CA ALA A 85 -3.59 -7.53 3.32
C ALA A 85 -3.19 -6.09 2.99
N PHE A 86 -2.03 -5.67 3.52
CA PHE A 86 -1.45 -4.35 3.36
C PHE A 86 -0.06 -4.44 2.73
N ASN A 87 0.13 -3.74 1.62
CA ASN A 87 1.43 -3.49 1.03
C ASN A 87 1.63 -1.98 0.90
N LEU A 88 2.05 -1.36 1.99
CA LEU A 88 2.17 0.08 2.15
C LEU A 88 3.66 0.42 2.32
N ARG A 89 4.22 1.08 1.32
CA ARG A 89 5.63 1.44 1.26
C ARG A 89 5.78 2.91 0.91
N GLY A 90 5.94 3.73 1.95
CA GLY A 90 6.41 5.10 1.84
C GLY A 90 7.94 5.17 1.87
N PHE A 91 8.45 6.39 1.74
CA PHE A 91 9.87 6.68 1.79
C PHE A 91 10.30 7.05 3.22
N SER A 92 11.35 6.40 3.73
CA SER A 92 12.03 6.78 4.97
C SER A 92 13.54 6.77 4.80
N PRO A 93 14.32 7.36 5.72
CA PRO A 93 15.78 7.29 5.70
C PRO A 93 16.33 5.86 5.68
N ALA A 94 15.57 4.87 6.15
CA ALA A 94 16.00 3.48 6.24
C ALA A 94 15.75 2.67 4.95
N ASN A 95 14.91 3.15 4.04
CA ASN A 95 14.47 2.40 2.87
C ASN A 95 14.33 3.25 1.60
N THR A 96 15.05 4.37 1.49
CA THR A 96 15.04 5.20 0.28
C THR A 96 16.33 5.16 -0.53
N PRO A 97 16.20 5.26 -1.87
CA PRO A 97 17.32 5.57 -2.73
C PRO A 97 17.87 6.99 -2.44
N LEU A 98 19.19 7.08 -2.23
CA LEU A 98 19.95 8.34 -2.20
C LEU A 98 20.13 8.88 -3.62
N ASP A 99 19.81 10.12 -3.97
CA ASP A 99 20.19 10.62 -5.31
C ASP A 99 21.55 11.35 -5.26
N PRO A 100 22.70 10.72 -5.56
CA PRO A 100 23.96 11.45 -5.59
C PRO A 100 24.09 12.41 -6.78
N ALA A 101 23.32 12.22 -7.86
CA ALA A 101 23.44 13.00 -9.09
C ALA A 101 22.76 14.37 -8.98
N HIS A 102 21.67 14.48 -8.21
CA HIS A 102 20.98 15.74 -7.95
C HIS A 102 21.19 16.28 -6.52
N GLY A 103 22.27 15.81 -5.86
CA GLY A 103 22.60 16.12 -4.47
C GLY A 103 21.98 15.10 -3.53
N SER A 104 22.81 14.45 -2.71
CA SER A 104 22.36 13.40 -1.79
C SER A 104 21.33 13.95 -0.80
N VAL A 105 20.04 13.73 -1.10
CA VAL A 105 18.95 14.04 -0.19
C VAL A 105 18.48 12.74 0.42
N THR A 106 18.61 12.61 1.74
CA THR A 106 17.87 11.59 2.48
C THR A 106 16.37 11.85 2.28
N ILE A 107 15.70 10.95 1.56
CA ILE A 107 14.26 11.08 1.33
C ILE A 107 13.52 10.52 2.55
N ASN A 108 12.60 11.32 3.09
CA ASN A 108 11.77 10.96 4.23
C ASN A 108 10.36 11.46 3.96
N ASP A 109 9.70 10.83 2.97
CA ASP A 109 8.31 11.10 2.61
C ASP A 109 7.46 9.89 2.99
N PRO A 110 7.10 9.75 4.28
CA PRO A 110 6.18 8.71 4.67
C PRO A 110 4.82 8.93 3.98
N ILE A 111 4.08 7.84 3.80
CA ILE A 111 2.64 7.93 3.57
C ILE A 111 2.02 8.48 4.87
N GLY A 112 1.18 9.50 4.75
CA GLY A 112 0.41 10.02 5.87
C GLY A 112 -0.69 9.07 6.33
N LEU A 113 -1.79 9.64 6.79
CA LEU A 113 -2.89 8.89 7.39
C LEU A 113 -3.51 7.90 6.40
N VAL A 114 -3.48 6.62 6.76
CA VAL A 114 -4.27 5.55 6.14
C VAL A 114 -5.16 4.96 7.23
N ARG A 115 -6.48 5.13 7.11
CA ARG A 115 -7.45 4.54 8.05
C ARG A 115 -8.23 3.44 7.36
N VAL A 116 -8.24 2.26 7.96
CA VAL A 116 -9.03 1.12 7.50
C VAL A 116 -9.97 0.68 8.61
N SER A 117 -11.27 0.67 8.34
CA SER A 117 -12.28 0.25 9.31
C SER A 117 -13.25 -0.80 8.79
N ASP A 118 -13.80 -1.59 9.70
CA ASP A 118 -14.95 -2.47 9.48
C ASP A 118 -14.77 -3.39 8.26
N SER A 119 -13.57 -3.92 8.08
CA SER A 119 -13.15 -4.60 6.85
C SER A 119 -12.74 -6.03 7.12
N THR A 120 -13.06 -6.93 6.19
CA THR A 120 -12.70 -8.36 6.25
C THR A 120 -11.82 -8.70 5.06
N ILE A 121 -10.62 -9.21 5.33
CA ILE A 121 -9.65 -9.58 4.31
C ILE A 121 -9.19 -11.02 4.54
N ASN A 122 -9.68 -11.94 3.72
CA ASN A 122 -9.33 -13.36 3.78
C ASN A 122 -8.50 -13.80 2.57
N GLY A 123 -7.83 -14.94 2.71
CA GLY A 123 -6.96 -15.49 1.67
C GLY A 123 -5.57 -14.87 1.65
N VAL A 124 -5.15 -14.22 2.73
CA VAL A 124 -3.80 -13.65 2.85
C VAL A 124 -2.81 -14.76 3.16
N THR A 125 -1.76 -14.89 2.37
CA THR A 125 -0.82 -16.02 2.43
C THR A 125 0.47 -15.70 3.20
N SER A 126 0.91 -14.44 3.20
CA SER A 126 2.04 -14.01 4.02
C SER A 126 1.64 -13.94 5.50
N PRO A 127 2.47 -14.39 6.45
CA PRO A 127 2.19 -14.20 7.87
C PRO A 127 2.27 -12.73 8.29
N VAL A 128 3.05 -11.92 7.58
CA VAL A 128 3.29 -10.50 7.87
C VAL A 128 2.97 -9.62 6.66
N ASP A 129 2.42 -8.45 6.91
CA ASP A 129 2.16 -7.42 5.89
C ASP A 129 3.38 -6.51 5.71
N VAL A 130 3.42 -5.75 4.61
CA VAL A 130 4.45 -4.74 4.38
C VAL A 130 3.87 -3.39 4.78
N VAL A 131 4.36 -2.85 5.88
CA VAL A 131 3.93 -1.56 6.44
C VAL A 131 5.19 -0.77 6.77
N GLN A 132 5.57 0.13 5.87
CA GLN A 132 6.83 0.87 5.95
C GLN A 132 6.55 2.35 5.72
N ALA A 133 7.01 3.18 6.65
CA ALA A 133 6.89 4.64 6.58
C ALA A 133 5.46 5.08 6.27
N VAL A 134 4.52 4.66 7.12
CA VAL A 134 3.09 4.96 6.98
C VAL A 134 2.43 5.16 8.34
N ASP A 135 1.49 6.09 8.43
CA ASP A 135 0.61 6.29 9.58
C ASP A 135 -0.68 5.46 9.40
N LEU A 136 -0.60 4.16 9.71
CA LEU A 136 -1.69 3.20 9.52
C LEU A 136 -2.54 3.07 10.78
N HIS A 137 -3.83 3.36 10.66
CA HIS A 137 -4.83 3.18 11.69
C HIS A 137 -5.84 2.10 11.30
N LEU A 138 -6.05 1.15 12.21
CA LEU A 138 -6.98 0.03 12.02
C LEU A 138 -8.08 0.09 13.08
N SER A 139 -9.31 -0.20 12.68
CA SER A 139 -10.45 -0.31 13.60
C SER A 139 -11.38 -1.41 13.12
N ASN A 140 -11.57 -2.47 13.91
CA ASN A 140 -12.48 -3.57 13.53
C ASN A 140 -12.13 -4.18 12.15
N VAL A 141 -10.85 -4.55 11.96
CA VAL A 141 -10.37 -5.18 10.72
C VAL A 141 -9.97 -6.62 10.98
N THR A 142 -10.53 -7.57 10.22
CA THR A 142 -10.15 -8.99 10.34
C THR A 142 -9.29 -9.45 9.16
N ARG A 143 -8.19 -10.14 9.45
CA ARG A 143 -7.28 -10.77 8.49
C ARG A 143 -7.32 -12.28 8.68
N ASN A 144 -7.78 -13.03 7.68
CA ASN A 144 -7.99 -14.49 7.77
C ASN A 144 -8.77 -14.91 9.04
N GLY A 145 -9.86 -14.19 9.33
CA GLY A 145 -10.68 -14.42 10.52
C GLY A 145 -10.07 -13.97 11.86
N ILE A 146 -8.84 -13.45 11.87
CA ILE A 146 -8.19 -12.91 13.06
C ILE A 146 -8.43 -11.40 13.11
N LEU A 147 -9.01 -10.91 14.20
CA LEU A 147 -9.12 -9.47 14.45
C LEU A 147 -7.72 -8.89 14.63
N LEU A 148 -7.37 -7.91 13.79
CA LEU A 148 -6.14 -7.14 13.93
C LEU A 148 -6.30 -6.14 15.10
N PRO A 149 -5.23 -5.84 15.84
CA PRO A 149 -5.29 -4.84 16.90
C PRO A 149 -5.64 -3.49 16.32
N ASP A 150 -6.43 -2.71 17.06
CA ASP A 150 -6.63 -1.30 16.75
C ASP A 150 -5.29 -0.57 16.89
N GLN A 151 -4.99 0.31 15.94
CA GLN A 151 -3.76 1.10 15.85
C GLN A 151 -4.09 2.56 15.58
#